data_AF-A0A964PFJ0-F1
#
_entry.id   AF-A0A964PFJ0-F1
#
_cell.length_a   1.000
_cell.length_b   1.000
_cell.length_c   1.000
_cell.angle_alpha   90.00
_cell.angle_beta   90.00
_cell.angle_gamma   90.00
#
_symmetry.space_group_name_H-M   'P 1'
#
loop_
_entity.id
_entity.type
_entity.pdbx_description
1 polymer ?
#
loop_
_entity_poly.entity_id
_entity_poly.type
_entity_poly.pdbx_seq_one_letter_code
_entity_poly.pdbx_strand_id
1 'polypeptide(L)'
;MGSRRICVGRRPGAGSDHRHCGAETNGNLTGGISLREQGTGDLSTTIEPATSSGNGTAGIAVREDDAGILTATVDQSTSGTNAGIGIDFDENSTGDLVATVKKTTVSANTGAGIRADQGTTGIGSLALITVTLTGNIGGTIVNNAGVTVTQTP
;
A
#
# COMPACT_ATOMS: atom_id res chain seq x y z
N MET A 1 3.77 24.48 -2.56
CA MET A 1 4.62 23.56 -1.78
C MET A 1 4.07 23.52 -0.37
N GLY A 2 3.28 22.51 -0.04
CA GLY A 2 2.73 22.37 1.29
C GLY A 2 2.28 20.93 1.47
N SER A 3 3.02 20.17 2.27
CA SER A 3 2.48 18.94 2.83
C SER A 3 2.90 18.86 4.29
N ARG A 4 1.88 18.84 5.17
CA ARG A 4 1.94 18.25 6.50
C ARG A 4 0.54 17.78 6.88
N ARG A 5 0.40 16.47 7.13
CA ARG A 5 -0.14 15.91 8.39
C ARG A 5 0.14 14.40 8.43
N ILE A 6 0.87 14.00 9.46
CA ILE A 6 1.22 12.63 9.81
C ILE A 6 0.48 12.34 11.11
N CYS A 7 -0.25 11.23 11.18
CA CYS A 7 -0.58 10.61 12.47
C CYS A 7 0.47 9.53 12.72
N VAL A 8 1.06 9.50 13.91
CA VAL A 8 1.90 8.40 14.38
C VAL A 8 1.32 7.98 15.72
N GLY A 9 0.71 6.81 15.76
CA GLY A 9 0.33 6.15 17.01
C GLY A 9 1.18 4.90 17.17
N ARG A 10 2.21 4.94 18.03
CA ARG A 10 2.89 3.72 18.51
C ARG A 10 2.12 3.19 19.72
N ARG A 11 1.62 1.96 19.67
CA ARG A 11 1.38 1.16 20.89
C ARG A 11 2.62 0.27 21.14
N PRO A 12 3.08 0.10 22.38
CA PRO A 12 4.25 -0.72 22.66
C PRO A 12 3.89 -2.21 22.70
N GLY A 13 4.54 -2.99 21.83
CA GLY A 13 4.56 -4.46 21.86
C GLY A 13 5.00 -5.03 20.50
N ALA A 14 6.22 -5.56 20.42
CA ALA A 14 6.87 -6.43 19.40
C ALA A 14 6.56 -6.31 17.88
N GLY A 15 5.69 -5.41 17.44
CA GLY A 15 5.34 -5.15 16.05
C GLY A 15 5.19 -3.64 15.82
N SER A 16 5.34 -3.23 14.58
CA SER A 16 5.27 -1.82 14.20
C SER A 16 3.86 -1.45 13.75
N ASP A 17 3.00 -1.11 14.72
CA ASP A 17 1.65 -0.58 14.43
C ASP A 17 1.74 0.90 14.02
N HIS A 18 1.27 1.21 12.81
CA HIS A 18 1.33 2.55 12.24
C HIS A 18 -0.04 2.98 11.69
N ARG A 19 -0.58 4.09 12.20
CA ARG A 19 -1.79 4.71 11.63
C ARG A 19 -1.49 6.07 11.03
N HIS A 20 -1.69 6.23 9.72
CA HIS A 20 -1.52 7.49 9.00
C HIS A 20 -2.87 8.10 8.61
N CYS A 21 -3.11 9.36 8.99
CA CYS A 21 -4.36 10.04 8.66
C CYS A 21 -4.12 11.43 8.07
N GLY A 22 -4.87 11.76 7.01
CA GLY A 22 -4.83 13.06 6.34
C GLY A 22 -3.52 13.37 5.64
N ALA A 23 -2.79 12.35 5.18
CA ALA A 23 -1.50 12.51 4.54
C ALA A 23 -1.66 12.90 3.07
N GLU A 24 -0.90 13.90 2.62
CA GLU A 24 -0.83 14.32 1.22
C GLU A 24 0.62 14.23 0.73
N THR A 25 0.92 13.37 -0.25
CA THR A 25 2.27 13.23 -0.80
C THR A 25 2.21 13.35 -2.31
N ASN A 26 2.40 14.57 -2.82
CA ASN A 26 2.15 14.90 -4.22
C ASN A 26 3.36 15.53 -4.91
N GLY A 27 3.58 15.16 -6.17
CA GLY A 27 4.61 15.78 -7.02
C GLY A 27 6.04 15.48 -6.58
N ASN A 28 6.27 14.43 -5.81
CA ASN A 28 7.62 14.08 -5.37
C ASN A 28 8.40 13.44 -6.53
N LEU A 29 9.69 13.75 -6.64
CA LEU A 29 10.58 13.10 -7.63
C LEU A 29 10.75 11.59 -7.36
N THR A 30 10.45 11.15 -6.15
CA THR A 30 10.57 9.76 -5.69
C THR A 30 9.18 9.20 -5.35
N GLY A 31 9.00 8.53 -4.21
CA GLY A 31 7.74 7.96 -3.80
C GLY A 31 6.85 8.92 -3.01
N GLY A 32 5.60 8.51 -2.79
CA GLY A 32 4.68 9.16 -1.86
C GLY A 32 4.80 8.62 -0.45
N ILE A 33 3.72 8.01 0.07
CA ILE A 33 3.71 7.38 1.40
C ILE A 33 4.49 6.07 1.32
N SER A 34 5.46 5.89 2.22
CA SER A 34 6.26 4.66 2.32
C SER A 34 6.36 4.21 3.76
N LEU A 35 5.88 3.01 4.04
CA LEU A 35 5.92 2.35 5.35
C LEU A 35 6.70 1.05 5.20
N ARG A 36 7.71 0.88 6.05
CA ARG A 36 8.66 -0.21 5.93
C ARG A 36 9.06 -0.74 7.29
N GLU A 37 8.90 -2.04 7.48
CA GLU A 37 9.54 -2.82 8.52
C GLU A 37 10.74 -3.53 7.85
N GLN A 38 11.94 -3.47 8.47
CA GLN A 38 13.20 -3.97 7.87
C GLN A 38 13.79 -5.19 8.58
N GLY A 39 13.22 -5.63 9.69
CA GLY A 39 13.76 -6.68 10.54
C GLY A 39 12.69 -7.69 10.93
N THR A 40 12.98 -8.57 11.88
CA THR A 40 11.97 -9.55 12.27
C THR A 40 10.81 -8.87 13.02
N GLY A 41 9.58 -9.15 12.64
CA GLY A 41 8.37 -8.70 13.33
C GLY A 41 7.26 -8.28 12.37
N ASP A 42 6.09 -7.97 12.92
CA ASP A 42 4.92 -7.67 12.09
C ASP A 42 4.86 -6.19 11.70
N LEU A 43 4.42 -5.92 10.47
CA LEU A 43 3.99 -4.60 10.02
C LEU A 43 2.46 -4.55 9.97
N SER A 44 1.87 -3.85 10.94
CA SER A 44 0.43 -3.56 10.95
C SER A 44 0.22 -2.08 10.64
N THR A 45 -0.53 -1.76 9.58
CA THR A 45 -0.79 -0.37 9.26
C THR A 45 -2.18 -0.07 8.73
N THR A 46 -2.68 1.11 9.06
CA THR A 46 -3.87 1.70 8.46
C THR A 46 -3.56 3.09 7.92
N ILE A 47 -3.92 3.33 6.66
CA ILE A 47 -3.79 4.62 5.96
C ILE A 47 -5.21 5.11 5.67
N GLU A 48 -5.65 6.16 6.36
CA GLU A 48 -7.04 6.64 6.30
C GLU A 48 -7.18 8.13 6.67
N PRO A 49 -7.81 9.00 5.86
CA PRO A 49 -7.71 9.17 4.40
C PRO A 49 -6.30 9.65 3.96
N ALA A 50 -5.90 9.38 2.72
CA ALA A 50 -4.67 9.91 2.14
C ALA A 50 -4.79 10.26 0.64
N THR A 51 -3.98 11.23 0.18
CA THR A 51 -3.80 11.54 -1.25
C THR A 51 -2.34 11.40 -1.62
N SER A 52 -2.02 10.55 -2.59
CA SER A 52 -0.66 10.37 -3.07
C SER A 52 -0.58 10.33 -4.59
N SER A 53 -0.28 11.48 -5.20
CA SER A 53 -0.38 11.65 -6.64
C SER A 53 0.79 12.37 -7.31
N GLY A 54 1.13 11.95 -8.52
CA GLY A 54 2.18 12.61 -9.30
C GLY A 54 3.58 12.33 -8.78
N ASN A 55 3.80 11.20 -8.10
CA ASN A 55 5.11 10.82 -7.58
C ASN A 55 5.92 10.04 -8.62
N GLY A 56 7.24 10.16 -8.59
CA GLY A 56 8.18 9.50 -9.50
C GLY A 56 8.28 7.96 -9.37
N THR A 57 7.80 7.37 -8.27
CA THR A 57 7.70 5.92 -8.10
C THR A 57 6.29 5.50 -7.64
N ALA A 58 6.14 4.89 -6.46
CA ALA A 58 4.86 4.46 -5.94
C ALA A 58 4.11 5.61 -5.25
N GLY A 59 2.78 5.61 -5.36
CA GLY A 59 1.94 6.52 -4.58
C GLY A 59 1.93 6.12 -3.10
N ILE A 60 1.46 4.92 -2.79
CA ILE A 60 1.50 4.34 -1.44
C ILE A 60 2.27 3.03 -1.53
N ALA A 61 3.28 2.85 -0.68
CA ALA A 61 4.06 1.63 -0.54
C ALA A 61 4.06 1.17 0.91
N VAL A 62 3.72 -0.10 1.15
CA VAL A 62 3.80 -0.76 2.45
C VAL A 62 4.60 -2.04 2.27
N ARG A 63 5.69 -2.18 3.02
CA ARG A 63 6.65 -3.27 2.85
C ARG A 63 7.11 -3.87 4.17
N GLU A 64 7.13 -5.19 4.20
CA GLU A 64 7.85 -5.99 5.18
C GLU A 64 9.04 -6.62 4.42
N ASP A 65 10.25 -6.58 5.01
CA ASP A 65 11.46 -7.12 4.37
C ASP A 65 11.98 -8.45 4.92
N ASP A 66 11.61 -8.86 6.14
CA ASP A 66 12.18 -10.00 6.86
C ASP A 66 11.06 -10.91 7.45
N ALA A 67 11.33 -11.75 8.44
CA ALA A 67 10.29 -12.65 8.94
C ALA A 67 9.20 -11.88 9.70
N GLY A 68 7.95 -11.90 9.22
CA GLY A 68 6.85 -11.13 9.81
C GLY A 68 5.49 -11.38 9.17
N ILE A 69 4.48 -10.60 9.54
CA ILE A 69 3.20 -10.53 8.84
C ILE A 69 2.95 -9.08 8.42
N LEU A 70 2.73 -8.85 7.13
CA LEU A 70 2.23 -7.57 6.61
C LEU A 70 0.70 -7.52 6.66
N THR A 71 0.16 -6.75 7.59
CA THR A 71 -1.26 -6.40 7.65
C THR A 71 -1.47 -4.93 7.30
N ALA A 72 -2.11 -4.64 6.16
CA ALA A 72 -2.26 -3.26 5.69
C ALA A 72 -3.70 -2.94 5.29
N THR A 73 -4.19 -1.78 5.72
CA THR A 73 -5.46 -1.21 5.26
C THR A 73 -5.25 0.15 4.63
N VAL A 74 -5.77 0.35 3.42
CA VAL A 74 -5.91 1.68 2.79
C VAL A 74 -7.39 1.99 2.65
N ASP A 75 -7.85 3.03 3.34
CA ASP A 75 -9.25 3.47 3.34
C ASP A 75 -9.39 4.91 2.84
N GLN A 76 -10.48 5.18 2.13
CA GLN A 76 -10.88 6.53 1.70
C GLN A 76 -9.75 7.34 1.04
N SER A 77 -8.91 6.70 0.23
CA SER A 77 -7.69 7.32 -0.30
C SER A 77 -7.74 7.55 -1.81
N THR A 78 -6.82 8.39 -2.29
CA THR A 78 -6.58 8.61 -3.72
C THR A 78 -5.11 8.39 -4.03
N SER A 79 -4.82 7.55 -5.03
CA SER A 79 -3.45 7.39 -5.55
C SER A 79 -3.46 7.45 -7.07
N GLY A 80 -2.89 8.51 -7.65
CA GLY A 80 -2.99 8.66 -9.10
C GLY A 80 -1.86 9.41 -9.77
N THR A 81 -1.75 9.27 -11.09
CA THR A 81 -0.72 9.94 -11.91
C THR A 81 0.72 9.68 -11.46
N ASN A 82 0.97 8.58 -10.72
CA ASN A 82 2.32 8.23 -10.31
C ASN A 82 3.07 7.55 -11.47
N ALA A 83 4.38 7.78 -11.56
CA ALA A 83 5.27 7.20 -12.57
C ALA A 83 5.67 5.74 -12.27
N GLY A 84 5.12 5.15 -11.21
CA GLY A 84 5.16 3.72 -10.91
C GLY A 84 3.78 3.21 -10.50
N ILE A 85 3.72 2.47 -9.39
CA ILE A 85 2.51 1.78 -8.92
C ILE A 85 1.63 2.75 -8.10
N GLY A 86 0.31 2.63 -8.21
CA GLY A 86 -0.61 3.41 -7.37
C GLY A 86 -0.49 3.03 -5.90
N ILE A 87 -0.81 1.78 -5.55
CA ILE A 87 -0.71 1.23 -4.20
C ILE A 87 0.07 -0.09 -4.28
N ASP A 88 1.11 -0.22 -3.46
CA ASP A 88 2.04 -1.34 -3.49
C ASP A 88 2.13 -1.99 -2.10
N PHE A 89 1.81 -3.28 -2.02
CA PHE A 89 1.98 -4.13 -0.85
C PHE A 89 3.01 -5.21 -1.17
N ASP A 90 4.02 -5.35 -0.32
CA ASP A 90 5.20 -6.17 -0.62
C ASP A 90 5.71 -6.88 0.64
N GLU A 91 5.49 -8.19 0.73
CA GLU A 91 5.99 -9.09 1.78
C GLU A 91 7.19 -9.86 1.20
N ASN A 92 8.42 -9.41 1.50
CA ASN A 92 9.61 -9.90 0.80
C ASN A 92 10.24 -11.16 1.40
N SER A 93 9.80 -11.60 2.57
CA SER A 93 10.39 -12.75 3.27
C SER A 93 9.28 -13.67 3.79
N THR A 94 9.58 -14.50 4.78
CA THR A 94 8.67 -15.55 5.27
C THR A 94 7.62 -14.92 6.16
N GLY A 95 6.35 -15.09 5.78
CA GLY A 95 5.30 -14.29 6.37
C GLY A 95 4.03 -14.30 5.55
N ASP A 96 2.94 -13.80 6.11
CA ASP A 96 1.67 -13.67 5.39
C ASP A 96 1.40 -12.21 4.99
N LEU A 97 0.91 -12.00 3.77
CA LEU A 97 0.42 -10.71 3.31
C LEU A 97 -1.11 -10.66 3.45
N VAL A 98 -1.62 -9.72 4.25
CA VAL A 98 -3.05 -9.44 4.41
C VAL A 98 -3.32 -7.95 4.15
N ALA A 99 -3.79 -7.65 2.94
CA ALA A 99 -4.07 -6.28 2.53
C ALA A 99 -5.56 -6.05 2.26
N THR A 100 -6.06 -4.89 2.67
CA THR A 100 -7.41 -4.41 2.32
C THR A 100 -7.34 -3.00 1.74
N VAL A 101 -7.93 -2.80 0.58
CA VAL A 101 -8.15 -1.47 0.01
C VAL A 101 -9.65 -1.24 -0.09
N LYS A 102 -10.15 -0.15 0.49
CA LYS A 102 -11.57 0.15 0.46
C LYS A 102 -11.87 1.62 0.21
N LYS A 103 -13.00 1.91 -0.44
CA LYS A 103 -13.49 3.27 -0.74
C LYS A 103 -12.42 4.18 -1.38
N THR A 104 -11.57 3.61 -2.22
CA THR A 104 -10.33 4.24 -2.69
C THR A 104 -10.33 4.36 -4.22
N THR A 105 -9.78 5.45 -4.73
CA THR A 105 -9.60 5.67 -6.17
C THR A 105 -8.13 5.56 -6.54
N VAL A 106 -7.83 4.71 -7.51
CA VAL A 106 -6.47 4.54 -8.04
C VAL A 106 -6.47 4.70 -9.55
N SER A 107 -5.81 5.75 -10.05
CA SER A 107 -5.99 6.13 -11.45
C SER A 107 -4.77 6.71 -12.15
N ALA A 108 -4.66 6.44 -13.45
CA ALA A 108 -3.67 7.06 -14.33
C ALA A 108 -2.21 6.86 -13.90
N ASN A 109 -1.90 5.76 -13.19
CA ASN A 109 -0.53 5.40 -12.85
C ASN A 109 0.14 4.71 -14.06
N THR A 110 1.44 4.93 -14.28
CA THR A 110 2.16 4.29 -15.39
C THR A 110 2.43 2.80 -15.12
N GLY A 111 2.52 2.41 -13.85
CA GLY A 111 2.57 1.03 -13.40
C GLY A 111 1.16 0.47 -13.14
N ALA A 112 1.10 -0.56 -12.30
CA ALA A 112 -0.16 -1.13 -11.86
C ALA A 112 -0.96 -0.13 -11.01
N GLY A 113 -2.28 -0.24 -11.02
CA GLY A 113 -3.12 0.44 -10.04
C GLY A 113 -2.77 -0.05 -8.64
N ILE A 114 -3.02 -1.33 -8.38
CA ILE A 114 -2.65 -1.98 -7.13
C ILE A 114 -1.70 -3.14 -7.43
N ARG A 115 -0.61 -3.24 -6.68
CA ARG A 115 0.24 -4.43 -6.64
C ARG A 115 0.20 -5.05 -5.25
N ALA A 116 0.10 -6.38 -5.20
CA ALA A 116 0.33 -7.16 -3.99
C ALA A 116 1.30 -8.29 -4.32
N ASP A 117 2.41 -8.33 -3.59
CA ASP A 117 3.52 -9.25 -3.82
C ASP A 117 3.81 -10.07 -2.55
N GLN A 118 3.69 -11.39 -2.66
CA GLN A 118 4.09 -12.36 -1.64
C GLN A 118 5.39 -13.01 -2.16
N GLY A 119 6.52 -12.49 -1.73
CA GLY A 119 7.83 -12.79 -2.31
C GLY A 119 8.36 -14.18 -1.94
N THR A 120 7.99 -14.72 -0.77
CA THR A 120 8.43 -16.05 -0.33
C THR A 120 7.29 -16.89 0.28
N THR A 121 7.63 -17.86 1.14
CA THR A 121 6.66 -18.77 1.76
C THR A 121 5.67 -18.01 2.63
N GLY A 122 4.38 -18.21 2.33
CA GLY A 122 3.28 -17.55 3.02
C GLY A 122 2.00 -17.58 2.20
N ILE A 123 0.94 -17.01 2.76
CA ILE A 123 -0.34 -16.80 2.08
C ILE A 123 -0.53 -15.31 1.87
N GLY A 124 -0.79 -14.93 0.61
CA GLY A 124 -1.19 -13.57 0.26
C GLY A 124 -2.70 -13.45 0.10
N SER A 125 -3.27 -12.37 0.64
CA SER A 125 -4.67 -12.00 0.44
C SER A 125 -4.80 -10.50 0.23
N LEU A 126 -5.51 -10.11 -0.83
CA LEU A 126 -5.88 -8.73 -1.12
C LEU A 126 -7.40 -8.62 -1.26
N ALA A 127 -8.03 -7.87 -0.36
CA ALA A 127 -9.45 -7.53 -0.45
C ALA A 127 -9.64 -6.12 -1.01
N LEU A 128 -10.44 -5.98 -2.06
CA LEU A 128 -10.85 -4.70 -2.64
C LEU A 128 -12.34 -4.49 -2.39
N ILE A 129 -12.71 -3.39 -1.73
CA ILE A 129 -14.11 -3.10 -1.35
C ILE A 129 -14.47 -1.69 -1.80
N THR A 130 -15.33 -1.55 -2.82
CA THR A 130 -15.68 -0.25 -3.39
C THR A 130 -14.44 0.54 -3.84
N VAL A 131 -13.66 -0.07 -4.73
CA VAL A 131 -12.41 0.49 -5.28
C VAL A 131 -12.60 0.86 -6.74
N THR A 132 -12.24 2.09 -7.10
CA THR A 132 -12.24 2.56 -8.49
C THR A 132 -10.83 2.46 -9.07
N LEU A 133 -10.64 1.58 -10.05
CA LEU A 133 -9.38 1.41 -10.78
C LEU A 133 -9.55 1.85 -12.23
N THR A 134 -8.87 2.91 -12.69
CA THR A 134 -9.05 3.40 -14.07
C THR A 134 -7.77 4.00 -14.67
N GLY A 135 -7.50 3.70 -15.94
CA GLY A 135 -6.40 4.30 -16.68
C GLY A 135 -4.99 3.94 -16.18
N ASN A 136 -4.82 2.90 -15.37
CA ASN A 136 -3.50 2.44 -14.92
C ASN A 136 -2.85 1.60 -16.03
N ILE A 137 -1.69 2.05 -16.53
CA ILE A 137 -1.06 1.52 -17.75
C ILE A 137 -0.49 0.12 -17.54
N GLY A 138 0.12 -0.14 -16.38
CA GLY A 138 0.66 -1.46 -16.01
C GLY A 138 -0.39 -2.48 -15.57
N GLY A 139 -1.68 -2.18 -15.75
CA GLY A 139 -2.81 -3.02 -15.34
C GLY A 139 -3.55 -2.47 -14.13
N THR A 140 -4.78 -2.94 -13.91
CA THR A 140 -5.59 -2.53 -12.75
C THR A 140 -5.04 -3.13 -11.45
N ILE A 141 -4.78 -4.43 -11.46
CA ILE A 141 -4.26 -5.20 -10.32
C ILE A 141 -3.17 -6.13 -10.86
N VAL A 142 -2.01 -6.10 -10.22
CA VAL A 142 -0.93 -7.08 -10.44
C VAL A 142 -0.72 -7.84 -9.16
N ASN A 143 -0.82 -9.16 -9.22
CA ASN A 143 -0.54 -10.03 -8.09
C ASN A 143 0.49 -11.09 -8.50
N ASN A 144 1.49 -11.32 -7.65
CA ASN A 144 2.42 -12.44 -7.83
C ASN A 144 1.83 -13.74 -7.29
N ALA A 145 2.47 -14.87 -7.63
CA ALA A 145 2.03 -16.19 -7.22
C ALA A 145 1.88 -16.25 -5.69
N GLY A 146 0.74 -16.74 -5.20
CA GLY A 146 0.46 -16.85 -3.76
C GLY A 146 -0.50 -15.79 -3.20
N VAL A 147 -0.84 -14.74 -3.97
CA VAL A 147 -1.83 -13.75 -3.52
C VAL A 147 -3.22 -14.02 -4.12
N THR A 148 -4.20 -14.29 -3.25
CA THR A 148 -5.62 -14.36 -3.60
C THR A 148 -6.24 -12.97 -3.59
N VAL A 149 -6.89 -12.57 -4.69
CA VAL A 149 -7.57 -11.26 -4.79
C VAL A 149 -9.08 -11.46 -4.72
N THR A 150 -9.74 -10.78 -3.78
CA THR A 150 -11.20 -10.75 -3.67
C THR A 150 -11.69 -9.33 -3.92
N GLN A 151 -12.64 -9.18 -4.84
CA GLN A 151 -13.24 -7.88 -5.17
C GLN A 151 -14.72 -7.86 -4.81
N THR A 152 -15.11 -6.90 -3.99
CA THR A 152 -16.49 -6.60 -3.64
C THR A 152 -16.83 -5.18 -4.14
N PRO A 153 -17.89 -5.01 -4.93
CA PRO A 153 -18.36 -3.70 -5.35
C PRO A 153 -18.67 -2.77 -4.17
#